data_AF-A0AAW5MXN3-F1
#
_entry.id   AF-A0AAW5MXN3-F1
#
_cell.length_a   1.000
_cell.length_b   1.000
_cell.length_c   1.000
_cell.angle_alpha   90.00
_cell.angle_beta   90.00
_cell.angle_gamma   90.00
#
_symmetry.space_group_name_H-M   'P 1'
#
loop_
_entity.id
_entity.type
_entity.pdbx_description
1 polymer ?
#
loop_
_entity_poly.entity_id
_entity_poly.type
_entity_poly.pdbx_seq_one_letter_code
_entity_poly.pdbx_strand_id
1 'polypeptide(L)'
;IGLDCSELKDKGRKLIFHDFKNSIDFVLVKAPDVLTYVEHGAADIGIVGKDTLLEMKKDFYEVLDLKVGKCKFSLASISSFKLN
;
A
#
# COMPACT_ATOMS: atom_id res chain seq x y z
N ILE A 1 21.36 4.50 -9.80
CA ILE A 1 20.85 4.67 -8.42
C ILE A 1 19.44 4.09 -8.42
N GLY A 2 19.14 3.18 -7.50
CA GLY A 2 17.86 2.48 -7.44
C GLY A 2 17.93 1.26 -6.53
N LEU A 3 16.76 0.77 -6.13
CA LEU A 3 16.59 -0.47 -5.36
C LEU A 3 16.47 -1.66 -6.31
N ASP A 4 17.02 -2.81 -5.91
CA ASP A 4 16.87 -4.04 -6.69
C ASP A 4 15.51 -4.69 -6.41
N CYS A 5 14.63 -4.66 -7.42
CA CYS A 5 13.30 -5.26 -7.35
C CYS A 5 13.20 -6.54 -8.19
N SER A 6 14.31 -7.16 -8.58
CA SER A 6 14.30 -8.38 -9.41
C SER A 6 13.56 -9.54 -8.74
N GLU A 7 13.78 -9.77 -7.44
CA GLU A 7 13.04 -10.81 -6.69
C GLU A 7 11.54 -10.53 -6.55
N LEU A 8 11.15 -9.25 -6.48
CA LEU A 8 9.72 -8.86 -6.40
C LEU A 8 8.95 -9.19 -7.68
N LYS A 9 9.63 -9.22 -8.83
CA LYS A 9 9.01 -9.57 -10.12
C LYS A 9 8.71 -11.07 -10.23
N ASP A 10 9.56 -11.93 -9.66
CA ASP A 10 9.38 -13.39 -9.65
C ASP A 10 9.12 -13.94 -8.23
N LYS A 11 8.16 -13.30 -7.55
CA LYS A 11 7.93 -13.45 -6.11
C LYS A 11 7.41 -14.82 -5.65
N GLY A 12 6.82 -15.61 -6.56
CA GLY A 12 6.09 -16.83 -6.20
C GLY A 12 5.12 -16.64 -5.02
N ARG A 13 5.31 -17.41 -3.95
CA ARG A 13 4.53 -17.36 -2.69
C ARG A 13 5.27 -16.67 -1.52
N LYS A 14 6.46 -16.12 -1.75
CA LYS A 14 7.19 -15.37 -0.71
C LYS A 14 6.49 -14.03 -0.46
N LEU A 15 6.57 -13.55 0.78
CA LEU A 15 6.05 -12.25 1.20
C LEU A 15 7.14 -11.29 1.68
N ILE A 16 8.36 -11.80 1.92
CA ILE A 16 9.51 -11.01 2.37
C ILE A 16 10.62 -11.21 1.36
N PHE A 17 11.20 -10.09 0.91
CA PHE A 17 12.29 -10.03 -0.07
C PHE A 17 13.36 -9.09 0.45
N HIS A 18 14.62 -9.39 0.16
CA HIS A 18 15.73 -8.65 0.71
C HIS A 18 16.63 -8.10 -0.41
N ASP A 19 16.87 -6.79 -0.40
CA ASP A 19 17.90 -6.14 -1.20
C ASP A 19 19.18 -6.02 -0.37
N PHE A 20 20.08 -6.99 -0.51
CA PHE A 20 21.35 -7.05 0.24
C PHE A 20 22.25 -5.85 -0.03
N LYS A 21 22.16 -5.23 -1.22
CA LYS A 21 23.04 -4.13 -1.62
C LYS A 21 22.68 -2.83 -0.88
N ASN A 22 21.40 -2.60 -0.66
CA ASN A 22 20.90 -1.40 -0.01
C ASN A 22 20.42 -1.65 1.44
N SER A 23 20.51 -2.91 1.91
CA SER A 23 20.05 -3.36 3.24
C SER A 23 18.58 -3.01 3.51
N ILE A 24 17.71 -3.32 2.54
CA ILE A 24 16.27 -3.05 2.60
C ILE A 24 15.47 -4.34 2.50
N ASP A 25 14.50 -4.48 3.41
CA ASP A 25 13.50 -5.55 3.37
C ASP A 25 12.19 -5.04 2.76
N PHE A 26 11.66 -5.77 1.78
CA PHE A 26 10.33 -5.54 1.21
C PHE A 26 9.35 -6.56 1.78
N VAL A 27 8.28 -6.06 2.38
CA VAL A 27 7.20 -6.88 2.91
C VAL A 27 5.93 -6.67 2.09
N LEU A 28 5.44 -7.72 1.46
CA LEU A 28 4.18 -7.72 0.73
C LEU A 28 3.04 -8.07 1.68
N VAL A 29 2.19 -7.09 1.95
CA VAL A 29 1.01 -7.24 2.82
C VAL A 29 -0.23 -6.67 2.12
N LYS A 30 -1.42 -6.92 2.68
CA LYS A 30 -2.64 -6.30 2.16
C LYS A 30 -2.67 -4.82 2.54
N ALA A 31 -3.38 -4.00 1.77
CA ALA A 31 -3.40 -2.55 1.95
C ALA A 31 -3.72 -2.09 3.40
N PRO A 32 -4.73 -2.65 4.10
CA PRO A 32 -4.98 -2.29 5.50
C PRO A 32 -3.83 -2.66 6.44
N ASP A 33 -3.15 -3.78 6.17
CA ASP A 33 -2.07 -4.28 7.02
C ASP A 33 -0.81 -3.41 6.91
N VAL A 34 -0.61 -2.70 5.79
CA VAL A 34 0.53 -1.76 5.63
C VAL A 34 0.54 -0.75 6.78
N LEU A 35 -0.61 -0.19 7.12
CA LEU A 35 -0.73 0.82 8.17
C LEU A 35 -0.44 0.22 9.55
N THR A 36 -0.96 -0.97 9.83
CA THR A 36 -0.67 -1.70 11.06
C THR A 36 0.83 -1.98 11.22
N TYR A 37 1.51 -2.37 10.14
CA TYR A 37 2.94 -2.67 10.18
C TYR A 37 3.76 -1.41 10.49
N VAL A 38 3.41 -0.27 9.90
CA VAL A 38 4.08 1.01 10.17
C VAL A 38 3.78 1.51 11.58
N GLU A 39 2.52 1.44 12.02
CA GLU A 39 2.09 1.88 13.35
C GLU A 39 2.80 1.12 14.48
N HIS A 40 2.96 -0.19 14.32
CA HIS A 40 3.63 -1.05 15.30
C HIS A 40 5.16 -1.11 15.14
N GLY A 41 5.73 -0.41 14.15
CA GLY A 41 7.17 -0.40 13.88
C GLY A 41 7.71 -1.71 13.31
N ALA A 42 6.85 -2.57 12.77
CA ALA A 42 7.27 -3.77 12.04
C ALA A 42 7.81 -3.44 10.64
N ALA A 43 7.46 -2.28 10.09
CA ALA A 43 8.05 -1.69 8.90
C ALA A 43 8.26 -0.19 9.13
N ASP A 44 9.37 0.37 8.64
CA ASP A 44 9.66 1.80 8.82
C ASP A 44 8.82 2.71 7.91
N ILE A 45 8.52 2.25 6.69
CA ILE A 45 7.82 3.00 5.65
C ILE A 45 6.80 2.09 4.95
N GLY A 46 5.62 2.63 4.64
CA GLY A 46 4.56 1.94 3.90
C GLY A 46 4.13 2.71 2.65
N ILE A 47 3.82 1.98 1.58
CA ILE A 47 3.16 2.52 0.38
C ILE A 47 1.71 2.06 0.42
N VAL A 48 0.77 3.01 0.50
CA VAL A 48 -0.65 2.74 0.68
C VAL A 48 -1.50 3.64 -0.20
N GLY A 49 -2.69 3.16 -0.56
CA GLY A 49 -3.70 3.97 -1.24
C GLY A 49 -4.30 5.02 -0.31
N LYS A 50 -4.69 6.16 -0.89
CA LYS A 50 -5.30 7.27 -0.14
C LYS A 50 -6.64 6.88 0.50
N ASP A 51 -7.37 5.98 -0.13
CA ASP A 51 -8.60 5.36 0.37
C ASP A 51 -8.39 4.67 1.73
N THR A 52 -7.37 3.81 1.85
CA THR A 52 -7.10 3.10 3.11
C THR A 52 -6.73 4.07 4.24
N LEU A 53 -5.96 5.13 3.93
CA LEU A 53 -5.65 6.17 4.91
C LEU A 53 -6.90 6.89 5.42
N LEU A 54 -7.83 7.22 4.51
CA LEU A 54 -9.09 7.89 4.86
C LEU A 54 -10.03 6.99 5.67
N GLU A 55 -10.01 5.68 5.43
CA GLU A 55 -10.84 4.70 6.14
C GLU A 55 -10.40 4.46 7.58
N MET A 56 -9.08 4.38 7.83
CA MET A 56 -8.52 4.00 9.13
C MET A 56 -8.67 5.06 10.22
N LYS A 57 -8.99 6.32 9.87
CA LYS A 57 -9.23 7.44 10.82
C LYS A 57 -8.17 7.56 11.94
N LYS A 58 -6.90 7.33 11.59
CA LYS A 58 -5.74 7.50 12.48
C LYS A 58 -4.76 8.50 11.86
N ASP A 59 -3.94 9.11 12.70
CA ASP A 59 -2.94 10.08 12.27
C ASP A 59 -1.66 9.37 11.83
N PHE A 60 -1.43 9.35 10.51
CA PHE A 60 -0.19 8.89 9.88
C PHE A 60 0.50 10.07 9.20
N TYR A 61 1.84 10.05 9.16
CA TYR A 61 2.61 11.01 8.38
C TYR A 61 2.57 10.65 6.89
N GLU A 62 1.83 11.41 6.10
CA GLU A 62 1.86 11.34 4.64
C GLU A 62 3.06 12.10 4.09
N VAL A 63 4.17 11.39 3.89
CA VAL A 63 5.45 12.01 3.49
C VAL A 63 5.45 12.45 2.02
N LEU A 64 4.84 11.68 1.13
CA LEU A 64 4.91 11.91 -0.31
C LEU A 64 3.70 11.31 -1.06
N ASP A 65 3.08 12.11 -1.94
CA ASP A 65 2.16 11.62 -2.97
C ASP A 65 2.95 11.13 -4.21
N LEU A 66 2.93 9.81 -4.43
CA LEU A 66 3.61 9.14 -5.54
C LEU A 66 2.90 9.32 -6.90
N LYS A 67 1.64 9.79 -6.91
CA LYS A 67 0.80 9.95 -8.12
C LYS A 67 0.62 8.68 -8.95
N VAL A 68 0.74 7.50 -8.33
CA VAL A 68 0.48 6.18 -8.94
C VAL A 68 -0.84 5.60 -8.44
N GLY A 69 -1.38 4.58 -9.12
CA GLY A 69 -2.60 3.89 -8.67
C GLY A 69 -3.85 4.78 -8.63
N LYS A 70 -3.93 5.80 -9.50
CA LYS A 70 -5.03 6.79 -9.51
C LYS A 70 -6.39 6.10 -9.68
N CYS A 71 -7.27 6.32 -8.71
CA CYS A 71 -8.65 5.84 -8.70
C CYS A 71 -9.59 6.93 -8.14
N LYS A 72 -10.90 6.71 -8.23
CA LYS A 72 -11.91 7.59 -7.63
C LYS A 72 -12.88 6.78 -6.79
N PHE A 73 -13.25 7.32 -5.63
CA PHE A 73 -14.37 6.78 -4.87
C PHE A 73 -15.67 7.06 -5.63
N SER A 74 -16.52 6.04 -5.80
CA SER A 74 -17.78 6.17 -6.52
C SER A 74 -18.86 5.36 -5.82
N LEU A 75 -20.05 5.93 -5.69
CA LEU A 75 -21.24 5.18 -5.33
C LEU A 75 -21.82 4.57 -6.61
N ALA A 76 -22.09 3.27 -6.60
CA ALA A 76 -22.67 2.55 -7.74
C ALA A 76 -23.97 1.86 -7.34
N SER A 77 -24.90 1.76 -8.30
CA SER A 77 -26.15 1.02 -8.15
C SER A 77 -26.48 0.31 -9.46
N ILE A 78 -27.51 -0.54 -9.43
CA ILE A 78 -28.06 -1.14 -10.64
C ILE A 78 -28.67 -0.04 -11.53
N SER A 79 -28.64 -0.25 -12.84
CA SER A 79 -29.12 0.74 -13.81
C SER A 79 -30.59 1.14 -13.65
N SER A 80 -31.43 0.27 -13.07
CA SER A 80 -32.85 0.51 -12.81
C SER A 80 -33.13 1.24 -11.49
N PHE A 81 -32.11 1.50 -10.67
CA PHE A 81 -32.29 2.16 -9.38
C PHE A 81 -32.70 3.62 -9.57
N LYS A 82 -33.82 4.00 -8.96
CA LYS A 82 -34.27 5.39 -8.86
C LYS A 82 -33.98 5.88 -7.45
N LEU A 83 -33.25 6.99 -7.35
CA LEU A 83 -33.19 7.75 -6.11
C LEU A 83 -34.56 8.40 -5.93
N ASN A 84 -35.26 8.06 -4.84
CA ASN A 84 -36.58 8.63 -4.52
C ASN A 84 -36.50 10.16 -4.39
#